data_AF-A0A527ZU98-F1
#
_entry.id   AF-A0A527ZU98-F1
#
_cell.length_a   1.000
_cell.length_b   1.000
_cell.length_c   1.000
_cell.angle_alpha   90.00
_cell.angle_beta   90.00
_cell.angle_gamma   90.00
#
_symmetry.space_group_name_H-M   'P 1'
#
loop_
_entity.id
_entity.type
_entity.pdbx_description
1 polymer ?
#
loop_
_entity_poly.entity_id
_entity_poly.type
_entity_poly.pdbx_seq_one_letter_code
_entity_poly.pdbx_strand_id
1 'polypeptide(L)'
;MGLDQGRRSIGARRNPDSADAILDAAEAVLVEAGYSGFSIEAVARRARAGKPTIYRWWPSKAALLFDVYQRLKRVDYPDTGTLEDDLVGFLKSLFSHWRETSSGSIFRSLIA
;
A
#
# COMPACT_ATOMS: atom_id res chain seq x y z
N MET A 1 22.27 33.85 -24.75
CA MET A 1 22.88 32.55 -24.40
C MET A 1 22.00 31.91 -23.34
N GLY A 2 20.90 31.27 -23.76
CA GLY A 2 19.89 30.70 -22.87
C GLY A 2 20.27 29.27 -22.51
N LEU A 3 20.44 29.00 -21.22
CA LEU A 3 20.79 27.68 -20.72
C LEU A 3 19.63 26.71 -20.94
N ASP A 4 19.93 25.67 -21.70
CA ASP A 4 19.16 24.45 -21.90
C ASP A 4 18.80 23.83 -20.53
N GLN A 5 17.58 24.11 -20.05
CA GLN A 5 16.99 23.35 -18.96
C GLN A 5 16.49 22.02 -19.51
N GLY A 6 17.42 21.08 -19.64
CA GLY A 6 17.11 19.69 -19.94
C GLY A 6 15.99 19.21 -19.02
N ARG A 7 14.91 18.69 -19.63
CA ARG A 7 13.78 18.06 -18.93
C ARG A 7 14.34 17.12 -17.86
N ARG A 8 14.33 17.54 -16.60
CA ARG A 8 14.63 16.66 -15.47
C ARG A 8 13.55 15.59 -15.48
N SER A 9 13.87 14.41 -16.00
CA SER A 9 12.93 13.31 -15.95
C SER A 9 12.65 13.05 -14.48
N ILE A 10 11.39 13.14 -14.09
CA ILE A 10 10.87 12.64 -12.80
C ILE A 10 10.84 11.10 -12.90
N GLY A 11 11.91 10.47 -13.40
CA GLY A 11 11.94 9.06 -13.76
C GLY A 11 11.93 8.14 -12.54
N ALA A 12 12.37 8.66 -11.39
CA ALA A 12 12.50 7.90 -10.14
C ALA A 12 11.53 8.34 -9.03
N ARG A 13 10.99 9.57 -9.08
CA ARG A 13 9.97 10.01 -8.10
C ARG A 13 8.60 9.52 -8.55
N ARG A 14 7.87 8.90 -7.63
CA ARG A 14 6.44 8.62 -7.84
C ARG A 14 5.74 9.95 -8.10
N ASN A 15 4.98 10.05 -9.20
CA ASN A 15 3.96 11.09 -9.28
C ASN A 15 2.90 10.74 -8.21
N PRO A 16 2.68 11.58 -7.19
CA PRO A 16 1.78 11.25 -6.07
C PRO A 16 0.39 10.84 -6.56
N ASP A 17 -0.22 11.61 -7.46
CA ASP A 17 -1.58 11.35 -7.95
C ASP A 17 -1.69 10.00 -8.66
N SER A 18 -0.66 9.63 -9.43
CA SER A 18 -0.61 8.34 -10.11
C SER A 18 -0.38 7.19 -9.15
N ALA A 19 0.42 7.40 -8.11
CA ALA A 19 0.68 6.38 -7.10
C ALA A 19 -0.57 6.12 -6.25
N ASP A 20 -1.27 7.19 -5.84
CA ASP A 20 -2.51 7.09 -5.09
C ASP A 20 -3.61 6.41 -5.90
N ALA A 21 -3.77 6.75 -7.19
CA ALA A 21 -4.73 6.08 -8.06
C ALA A 21 -4.44 4.56 -8.22
N ILE A 22 -3.17 4.16 -8.24
CA ILE A 22 -2.78 2.75 -8.29
C ILE A 22 -3.06 2.06 -6.95
N LEU A 23 -2.79 2.73 -5.83
CA LEU A 23 -3.06 2.19 -4.49
C LEU A 23 -4.57 2.07 -4.22
N ASP A 24 -5.39 3.05 -4.62
CA ASP A 24 -6.85 3.00 -4.54
C ASP A 24 -7.41 1.84 -5.37
N ALA A 25 -6.88 1.67 -6.60
CA ALA A 25 -7.27 0.57 -7.47
C ALA A 25 -6.87 -0.78 -6.89
N ALA A 26 -5.68 -0.88 -6.30
CA ALA A 26 -5.20 -2.09 -5.64
C ALA A 26 -6.07 -2.45 -4.43
N GLU A 27 -6.35 -1.49 -3.55
CA GLU A 27 -7.25 -1.65 -2.42
C GLU A 27 -8.63 -2.16 -2.86
N ALA A 28 -9.22 -1.53 -3.88
CA ALA A 28 -10.53 -1.93 -4.37
C ALA A 28 -10.54 -3.34 -4.99
N VAL A 29 -9.53 -3.69 -5.80
CA VAL A 29 -9.41 -5.05 -6.37
C VAL A 29 -9.29 -6.09 -5.25
N LEU A 30 -8.52 -5.78 -4.21
CA LEU A 30 -8.29 -6.66 -3.08
C LEU A 30 -9.55 -6.86 -2.23
N VAL A 31 -10.34 -5.80 -2.03
CA VAL A 31 -11.62 -5.86 -1.32
C VAL A 31 -12.68 -6.62 -2.14
N GLU A 32 -12.76 -6.38 -3.45
CA GLU A 32 -13.80 -6.96 -4.32
C GLU A 32 -13.51 -8.42 -4.68
N ALA A 33 -12.26 -8.78 -4.96
CA ALA A 33 -11.89 -10.09 -5.49
C ALA A 33 -11.05 -10.95 -4.53
N GLY A 34 -10.69 -10.42 -3.36
CA GLY A 34 -9.80 -11.10 -2.42
C GLY A 34 -8.38 -11.29 -2.95
N TYR A 35 -7.53 -11.96 -2.16
CA TYR A 35 -6.12 -12.17 -2.52
C TYR A 35 -5.91 -13.06 -3.76
N SER A 36 -6.75 -14.10 -3.91
CA SER A 36 -6.70 -15.03 -5.04
C SER A 36 -7.07 -14.35 -6.36
N GLY A 37 -8.03 -13.42 -6.33
CA GLY A 37 -8.41 -12.61 -7.49
C GLY A 37 -7.51 -11.40 -7.75
N PHE A 38 -6.59 -11.08 -6.83
CA PHE A 38 -5.70 -9.92 -6.97
C PHE A 38 -4.58 -10.19 -7.99
N SER A 39 -4.48 -9.34 -9.02
CA SER A 39 -3.40 -9.35 -10.01
C SER A 39 -2.96 -7.94 -10.40
N ILE A 40 -1.70 -7.79 -10.80
CA ILE A 40 -1.18 -6.50 -11.29
C ILE A 40 -1.93 -6.06 -12.55
N GLU A 41 -2.39 -7.00 -13.37
CA GLU A 41 -3.23 -6.78 -14.54
C GLU A 41 -4.57 -6.14 -14.15
N ALA A 42 -5.25 -6.68 -13.13
CA ALA A 42 -6.52 -6.14 -12.66
C ALA A 42 -6.34 -4.71 -12.11
N VAL A 43 -5.28 -4.49 -11.34
CA VAL A 43 -4.93 -3.15 -10.82
C VAL A 43 -4.61 -2.17 -11.95
N ALA A 44 -3.75 -2.56 -12.90
CA ALA A 44 -3.38 -1.75 -14.06
C ALA A 44 -4.62 -1.31 -14.85
N ARG A 45 -5.52 -2.24 -15.13
CA ARG A 45 -6.79 -1.98 -15.81
C ARG A 45 -7.66 -0.98 -15.05
N ARG A 46 -7.81 -1.16 -13.73
CA ARG A 46 -8.65 -0.29 -12.90
C ARG A 46 -8.05 1.11 -12.72
N ALA A 47 -6.74 1.21 -12.49
CA ALA A 47 -6.02 2.47 -12.32
C ALA A 47 -5.82 3.23 -13.65
N ARG A 48 -6.13 2.60 -14.79
CA ARG A 48 -5.74 3.08 -16.13
C ARG A 48 -4.24 3.36 -16.22
N ALA A 49 -3.44 2.52 -15.59
CA ALA A 49 -1.98 2.62 -15.54
C ALA A 49 -1.33 1.47 -16.32
N GLY A 50 -0.21 1.74 -16.99
CA GLY A 50 0.57 0.68 -17.64
C GLY A 50 1.28 -0.20 -16.61
N LYS A 51 1.33 -1.53 -16.84
CA LYS A 51 2.11 -2.46 -16.01
C LYS A 51 3.57 -2.01 -15.78
N PRO A 52 4.30 -1.49 -16.77
CA PRO A 52 5.67 -0.99 -16.56
C PRO A 52 5.74 0.15 -15.53
N THR A 53 4.73 1.01 -15.47
CA THR A 53 4.64 2.10 -14.49
C THR A 53 4.44 1.55 -13.08
N ILE A 54 3.60 0.51 -12.92
CA ILE A 54 3.41 -0.17 -11.63
C ILE A 54 4.72 -0.86 -11.21
N TYR A 55 5.32 -1.68 -12.07
CA TYR A 55 6.54 -2.42 -11.73
C TYR A 55 7.74 -1.52 -11.43
N ARG A 56 7.81 -0.33 -12.05
CA ARG A 56 8.83 0.67 -11.74
C ARG A 56 8.77 1.14 -10.29
N TRP A 57 7.59 1.19 -9.68
CA TRP A 57 7.37 1.69 -8.32
C TRP A 57 7.17 0.59 -7.29
N TRP A 58 6.63 -0.55 -7.72
CA TRP A 58 6.40 -1.74 -6.92
C TRP A 58 6.95 -2.95 -7.68
N PRO A 59 8.19 -3.39 -7.40
CA PRO A 59 8.85 -4.44 -8.17
C PRO A 59 8.16 -5.81 -8.06
N SER A 60 7.22 -5.98 -7.12
CA SER A 60 6.46 -7.21 -6.95
C SER A 60 5.01 -6.94 -6.51
N LYS A 61 4.12 -7.93 -6.70
CA LYS A 61 2.76 -7.93 -6.13
C LYS A 61 2.79 -7.71 -4.61
N ALA A 62 3.75 -8.34 -3.92
CA ALA A 62 3.91 -8.18 -2.47
C ALA A 62 4.29 -6.74 -2.08
N ALA A 63 5.16 -6.07 -2.84
CA ALA A 63 5.52 -4.68 -2.58
C ALA A 63 4.32 -3.73 -2.70
N LEU A 64 3.44 -3.95 -3.68
CA LEU A 64 2.21 -3.17 -3.83
C LEU A 64 1.22 -3.44 -2.69
N LEU A 65 1.01 -4.72 -2.35
CA LEU A 65 0.14 -5.11 -1.24
C LEU A 65 0.64 -4.60 0.12
N PHE A 66 1.96 -4.50 0.31
CA PHE A 66 2.55 -3.91 1.51
C PHE A 66 2.20 -2.43 1.64
N ASP A 67 2.32 -1.63 0.58
CA ASP A 67 1.94 -0.22 0.61
C ASP A 67 0.41 -0.04 0.83
N VAL A 68 -0.42 -0.92 0.24
CA VAL A 68 -1.86 -0.96 0.53
C VAL A 68 -2.12 -1.28 2.00
N TYR A 69 -1.43 -2.28 2.56
CA TYR A 69 -1.51 -2.61 3.99
C TYR A 69 -1.12 -1.42 4.86
N GLN A 70 -0.03 -0.72 4.52
CA GLN A 70 0.43 0.46 5.26
C GLN A 70 -0.59 1.61 5.22
N ARG A 71 -1.31 1.81 4.11
CA ARG A 71 -2.42 2.79 4.02
C ARG A 71 -3.62 2.40 4.88
N LEU A 72 -3.95 1.12 4.92
CA LEU A 72 -5.09 0.60 5.69
C LEU A 72 -4.80 0.45 7.18
N LYS A 73 -3.53 0.26 7.56
CA LYS A 73 -3.09 0.11 8.93
C LYS A 73 -3.28 1.44 9.68
N ARG A 74 -4.42 1.55 10.36
CA ARG A 74 -4.75 2.63 11.30
C ARG A 74 -4.60 2.11 12.72
N VAL A 75 -3.36 1.97 13.17
CA VAL A 75 -3.08 1.57 14.55
C VAL A 75 -2.46 2.75 15.25
N ASP A 76 -3.16 3.24 16.27
CA ASP A 76 -2.65 4.29 17.15
C ASP A 76 -1.52 3.73 18.01
N TYR A 77 -0.57 4.61 18.33
CA TYR A 77 0.52 4.33 19.25
C TYR A 77 0.19 5.04 20.57
N PRO A 78 -0.27 4.31 21.60
CA PRO A 78 -0.50 4.91 22.91
C PRO A 78 0.82 5.46 23.47
N ASP A 79 0.72 6.57 24.19
CA ASP A 79 1.82 7.16 24.95
C ASP A 79 1.31 7.44 26.38
N THR A 80 1.33 6.40 27.19
CA THR A 80 0.85 6.37 28.59
C THR A 80 1.99 6.66 29.58
N GLY A 81 3.22 6.83 29.08
CA GLY A 81 4.43 7.04 29.89
C GLY A 81 5.08 5.74 30.38
N THR A 82 4.51 4.57 30.06
CA THR A 82 5.07 3.26 30.38
C THR A 82 5.13 2.40 29.12
N LEU A 83 6.35 2.03 28.72
CA LEU A 83 6.59 1.23 27.51
C LEU A 83 5.79 -0.08 27.49
N GLU A 84 5.65 -0.74 28.64
CA GLU A 84 4.88 -1.98 28.76
C GLU A 84 3.40 -1.76 28.42
N ASP A 85 2.77 -0.75 29.02
CA ASP A 85 1.36 -0.43 28.79
C ASP A 85 1.12 0.04 27.34
N ASP A 86 2.04 0.81 26.78
CA ASP A 86 1.98 1.27 25.40
C ASP A 86 2.12 0.12 24.40
N LEU A 87 3.04 -0.81 24.66
CA LEU A 87 3.22 -2.00 23.83
C LEU A 87 1.99 -2.91 23.90
N VAL A 88 1.44 -3.12 25.09
CA VAL A 88 0.21 -3.92 25.28
C VAL A 88 -0.97 -3.25 24.59
N GLY A 89 -1.12 -1.92 24.70
CA GLY A 89 -2.18 -1.16 24.05
C GLY A 89 -2.07 -1.18 22.52
N PHE A 90 -0.85 -1.03 22.00
CA PHE A 90 -0.56 -1.15 20.57
C PHE A 90 -0.91 -2.54 20.03
N LEU A 91 -0.46 -3.61 20.69
CA LEU A 91 -0.74 -4.99 20.26
C LEU A 91 -2.23 -5.31 20.29
N LYS A 92 -2.95 -4.86 21.32
CA LYS A 92 -4.42 -5.01 21.40
C LYS A 92 -5.12 -4.31 20.22
N SER A 93 -4.72 -3.08 19.91
CA SER A 93 -5.28 -2.30 18.80
C SER A 93 -4.98 -2.96 17.45
N LEU A 94 -3.74 -3.42 17.25
CA LEU A 94 -3.33 -4.16 16.05
C LEU A 94 -4.16 -5.45 15.87
N PHE A 95 -4.34 -6.25 16.93
CA PHE A 95 -5.11 -7.48 16.86
C PHE A 95 -6.61 -7.24 16.67
N SER A 96 -7.19 -6.17 17.22
CA SER A 96 -8.58 -5.81 16.90
C SER A 96 -8.71 -5.40 15.43
N HIS A 97 -7.81 -4.53 14.95
CA HIS A 97 -7.79 -4.11 13.55
C HIS A 97 -7.69 -5.30 12.58
N TRP A 98 -6.85 -6.29 12.88
CA TRP A 98 -6.74 -7.51 12.07
C TRP A 98 -7.97 -8.42 12.11
N ARG A 99 -8.75 -8.42 13.20
CA ARG A 99 -9.99 -9.21 13.30
C ARG A 99 -11.15 -8.53 12.60
N GLU A 100 -11.21 -7.20 12.66
CA GLU A 100 -12.39 -6.42 12.26
C GLU A 100 -12.31 -5.88 10.83
N THR A 101 -11.12 -5.89 10.21
CA THR A 101 -10.91 -5.32 8.87
C THR A 101 -10.26 -6.30 7.91
N SER A 102 -10.39 -6.00 6.61
CA SER A 102 -9.71 -6.73 5.54
C SER A 102 -8.18 -6.72 5.68
N SER A 103 -7.58 -5.79 6.45
CA SER A 103 -6.13 -5.70 6.67
C SER A 103 -5.51 -6.98 7.24
N GLY A 104 -6.24 -7.70 8.10
CA GLY A 104 -5.76 -8.98 8.66
C GLY A 104 -5.64 -10.07 7.59
N SER A 105 -6.57 -10.12 6.65
CA SER A 105 -6.48 -11.06 5.52
C SER A 105 -5.31 -10.73 4.59
N ILE A 106 -5.08 -9.44 4.34
CA ILE A 106 -3.98 -8.96 3.48
C ILE A 106 -2.62 -9.30 4.10
N PHE A 107 -2.47 -9.04 5.41
CA PHE A 107 -1.25 -9.36 6.14
C PHE A 107 -0.94 -10.86 6.11
N ARG A 108 -1.93 -11.72 6.33
CA ARG A 108 -1.74 -13.19 6.22
C ARG A 108 -1.23 -13.61 4.84
N SER A 109 -1.78 -13.02 3.77
CA SER A 109 -1.36 -13.31 2.39
C SER A 109 0.02 -12.75 2.01
N LEU A 110 0.62 -11.88 2.84
CA LEU A 110 1.99 -11.40 2.66
C LEU A 110 3.02 -12.34 3.31
N ILE A 111 2.62 -13.10 4.34
CA ILE A 111 3.53 -13.91 5.17
C ILE A 111 3.51 -15.41 4.77
N ALA A 112 2.43 -15.89 4.17
CA ALA A 112 2.25 -17.27 3.70
C ALA A 112 2.32 -17.36 2.17
#